data_AF-A0A2N2GM43-F1
#
_entry.id   AF-A0A2N2GM43-F1
#
_cell.length_a   1.000
_cell.length_b   1.000
_cell.length_c   1.000
_cell.angle_alpha   90.00
_cell.angle_beta   90.00
_cell.angle_gamma   90.00
#
_symmetry.space_group_name_H-M   'P 1'
#
loop_
_entity.id
_entity.type
_entity.pdbx_description
1 polymer ?
#
loop_
_entity_poly.entity_id
_entity_poly.type
_entity_poly.pdbx_seq_one_letter_code
_entity_poly.pdbx_strand_id
1 'polypeptide(L)' 'TDAGVKVEYSMPAMPGMPPMNYGSVLAVQKNTYQGKLNFSMAGPWNIVVKILRAGKTVSTKFSLDVQ' A
#
# COMPACT_ATOMS: atom_id res chain seq x y z
N THR A 1 -6.09 19.63 -0.17
CA THR A 1 -6.19 18.18 -0.43
C THR A 1 -6.38 17.55 0.93
N ASP A 2 -7.64 17.25 1.26
CA ASP A 2 -8.04 17.08 2.67
C ASP A 2 -8.37 15.61 2.97
N ALA A 3 -7.79 14.71 2.18
CA ALA A 3 -7.89 13.27 2.37
C ALA A 3 -6.61 12.72 3.01
N GLY A 4 -6.76 11.84 3.99
CA GLY A 4 -5.68 10.99 4.47
C GLY A 4 -5.53 9.80 3.53
N VAL A 5 -4.33 9.55 3.01
CA VAL A 5 -4.06 8.39 2.16
C VAL A 5 -3.06 7.47 2.86
N LYS A 6 -3.44 6.21 3.04
CA LYS A 6 -2.59 5.16 3.59
C LYS A 6 -2.45 4.07 2.55
N VAL A 7 -1.23 3.63 2.30
CA VAL A 7 -0.95 2.46 1.46
C VAL A 7 -0.45 1.36 2.37
N GLU A 8 -1.09 0.20 2.30
CA GLU A 8 -0.66 -1.04 2.94
C GLU A 8 -0.24 -2.00 1.83
N TYR A 9 0.88 -2.68 1.98
CA TYR A 9 1.32 -3.66 1.00
C TYR A 9 1.88 -4.89 1.70
N SER A 10 1.52 -6.06 1.20
CA SER A 10 1.87 -7.32 1.81
C SER A 10 2.15 -8.43 0.82
N MET A 11 3.13 -9.25 1.15
CA MET A 11 3.42 -10.50 0.45
C MET A 11 2.71 -11.63 1.23
N PRO A 12 1.93 -12.48 0.54
CA PRO A 12 1.31 -13.63 1.19
C PRO A 12 2.38 -14.59 1.72
N ALA A 13 2.00 -15.41 2.70
CA ALA A 13 2.88 -16.44 3.23
C ALA A 13 3.29 -17.42 2.12
N MET A 14 4.57 -17.75 2.06
CA MET A 14 5.10 -18.79 1.18
C MET A 14 5.63 -19.96 2.03
N PRO A 15 5.75 -21.18 1.48
CA PRO A 15 6.33 -22.29 2.22
C PRO A 15 7.70 -21.93 2.79
N GLY A 16 7.85 -21.97 4.12
CA GLY A 16 9.08 -21.61 4.83
C GLY A 16 9.24 -20.13 5.17
N MET A 17 8.28 -19.25 4.86
CA MET A 17 8.39 -17.81 5.17
C MET A 17 7.05 -17.18 5.62
N PRO A 18 7.01 -16.47 6.78
CA PRO A 18 5.80 -15.81 7.26
C PRO A 18 5.37 -14.66 6.34
N PRO A 19 4.10 -14.22 6.40
CA PRO A 19 3.61 -13.12 5.58
C PRO A 19 4.30 -11.81 5.94
N MET A 20 4.67 -11.02 4.94
CA MET A 20 5.32 -9.73 5.12
C MET A 20 4.30 -8.62 4.95
N ASN A 21 4.17 -7.73 5.94
CA ASN A 21 3.19 -6.64 5.92
C ASN A 21 3.89 -5.31 6.16
N TYR A 22 3.64 -4.36 5.27
CA TYR A 22 4.14 -3.01 5.34
C TYR A 22 3.00 -2.01 5.18
N GLY A 23 3.20 -0.81 5.72
CA GLY A 23 2.25 0.27 5.57
C GLY A 23 2.94 1.62 5.65
N SER A 24 2.46 2.57 4.86
CA SER A 24 2.96 3.94 4.86
C SER A 24 1.81 4.92 4.67
N VAL A 25 1.87 6.04 5.38
CA VAL A 25 0.93 7.16 5.19
C VAL A 25 1.56 8.11 4.16
N LEU A 26 0.80 8.43 3.12
CA LEU A 26 1.27 9.30 2.04
C LEU A 26 1.06 10.77 2.42
N ALA A 27 2.13 11.55 2.33
CA ALA A 27 2.05 12.99 2.39
C ALA A 27 1.56 13.55 1.04
N VAL A 28 0.81 14.65 1.10
CA VAL A 28 0.41 15.36 -0.11
C VAL A 28 1.55 16.25 -0.58
N GLN A 29 1.95 16.09 -1.84
CA GLN A 29 2.95 16.91 -2.50
C GLN A 29 2.35 17.49 -3.77
N LYS A 30 2.21 18.83 -3.81
CA LYS A 30 1.76 19.58 -5.00
C LYS A 30 0.53 18.95 -5.68
N ASN A 31 -0.55 18.75 -4.91
CA ASN A 31 -1.80 18.11 -5.33
C ASN A 31 -1.78 16.60 -5.62
N THR A 32 -0.65 15.91 -5.43
CA THR A 32 -0.54 14.45 -5.60
C THR A 32 -0.16 13.78 -4.29
N TYR A 33 -0.67 12.57 -4.04
CA TYR A 33 -0.19 11.73 -2.94
C TYR A 33 0.97 10.89 -3.46
N GLN A 34 2.15 11.06 -2.88
CA GLN A 34 3.36 10.35 -3.31
C GLN A 34 3.91 9.52 -2.15
N GLY A 35 4.33 8.30 -2.48
CA GLY A 35 5.02 7.41 -1.56
C GLY A 35 5.93 6.47 -2.32
N LYS A 36 6.98 6.01 -1.64
CA LYS A 36 7.85 4.95 -2.13
C LYS A 36 7.47 3.65 -1.43
N LEU A 37 7.15 2.64 -2.22
CA LEU A 37 6.98 1.27 -1.75
C LEU A 37 8.31 0.55 -1.96
N ASN A 38 8.87 -0.01 -0.90
CA ASN A 38 10.12 -0.76 -0.99
C ASN A 38 9.78 -2.24 -0.84
N PHE A 39 9.86 -2.97 -1.94
CA PHE A 39 9.67 -4.42 -1.95
C PHE A 39 11.00 -5.07 -1.59
N SER A 40 11.00 -5.87 -0.53
CA SER A 40 12.19 -6.57 -0.05
C SER A 40 12.59 -7.77 -0.92
N MET A 41 11.64 -8.29 -1.71
CA MET A 41 11.77 -9.51 -2.50
C MET A 41 10.89 -9.43 -3.75
N ALA A 42 11.35 -10.11 -4.81
CA ALA A 42 10.54 -10.40 -5.99
C ALA A 42 9.40 -11.39 -5.66
N GLY A 43 8.32 -11.33 -6.45
CA GLY A 43 7.14 -12.20 -6.33
C GLY A 43 5.83 -11.42 -6.18
N PRO A 44 4.74 -12.10 -5.80
CA PRO A 44 3.41 -11.51 -5.77
C PRO A 44 3.18 -10.64 -4.52
N TRP A 45 2.83 -9.38 -4.73
CA TRP A 45 2.48 -8.43 -3.67
C TRP A 45 1.03 -7.95 -3.81
N ASN A 46 0.35 -7.85 -2.68
CA ASN A 46 -0.96 -7.21 -2.56
C ASN A 46 -0.78 -5.80 -2.03
N ILE A 47 -1.38 -4.81 -2.67
CA ILE A 47 -1.31 -3.40 -2.26
C ILE A 47 -2.74 -2.90 -2.05
N VAL A 48 -3.01 -2.34 -0.88
CA VAL A 48 -4.29 -1.77 -0.50
C VAL A 48 -4.10 -0.29 -0.25
N VAL A 49 -4.72 0.53 -1.09
CA VAL A 49 -4.74 1.99 -0.93
C VAL A 49 -6.03 2.37 -0.22
N LYS A 50 -5.92 2.96 0.96
CA LYS A 50 -7.02 3.46 1.79
C LYS A 50 -7.03 4.99 1.74
N ILE A 51 -8.15 5.55 1.32
CA ILE A 51 -8.38 6.99 1.20
C ILE A 51 -9.47 7.36 2.20
N LEU A 52 -9.10 8.10 3.24
CA LEU A 52 -10.02 8.68 4.21
C LEU A 52 -10.32 10.12 3.81
N ARG A 53 -11.57 10.45 3.49
CA ARG A 53 -12.00 11.82 3.19
C ARG A 53 -13.36 12.08 3.83
N ALA A 54 -13.47 13.19 4.58
CA ALA A 54 -14.71 13.59 5.25
C ALA A 54 -15.36 12.46 6.08
N GLY A 55 -14.55 11.72 6.84
CA GLY A 55 -15.00 10.60 7.68
C GLY A 55 -15.35 9.31 6.94
N LYS A 56 -15.26 9.28 5.59
CA LYS A 56 -15.48 8.07 4.78
C LYS A 56 -14.15 7.50 4.32
N THR A 57 -13.98 6.19 4.52
CA THR A 57 -12.82 5.45 4.01
C THR A 57 -13.22 4.68 2.77
N VAL A 58 -12.52 4.91 1.67
CA VAL A 58 -12.60 4.11 0.45
C VAL A 58 -11.30 3.35 0.32
N SER A 59 -11.37 2.04 0.07
CA SER A 59 -10.20 1.21 -0.18
C SER A 59 -10.24 0.66 -1.60
N THR A 60 -9.06 0.56 -2.21
CA THR A 60 -8.88 -0.19 -3.46
C THR A 60 -7.71 -1.13 -3.31
N LYS A 61 -7.82 -2.32 -3.91
CA LYS A 61 -6.80 -3.36 -3.84
C LYS A 61 -6.20 -3.57 -5.23
N PHE A 62 -4.89 -3.60 -5.27
CA PHE A 62 -4.08 -3.98 -6.42
C PHE A 62 -3.29 -5.23 -6.06
N SER A 63 -3.11 -6.09 -7.05
CA SER A 63 -2.19 -7.23 -6.96
C SER A 63 -1.20 -7.08 -8.10
N LEU A 64 0.09 -7.11 -7.79
CA LEU A 64 1.15 -7.02 -8.78
C LEU A 64 2.25 -8.02 -8.46
N ASP A 65 2.97 -8.44 -9.49
CA ASP A 65 4.14 -9.29 -9.37
C ASP A 65 5.39 -8.43 -9.57
N VAL A 66 6.28 -8.41 -8.57
CA VAL A 66 7.54 -7.67 -8.59
C VAL A 66 8.61 -8.60 -9.15
N GLN A 67 9.29 -8.19 -10.22
CA GLN A 67 10.37 -8.96 -10.85
C GLN A 67 11.74 -8.48 -10.43
#